data_AF-A0A2G9UQ07-F1
#
_entry.id   AF-A0A2G9UQ07-F1
#
_cell.length_a   1.000
_cell.length_b   1.000
_cell.length_c   1.000
_cell.angle_alpha   90.00
_cell.angle_beta   90.00
_cell.angle_gamma   90.00
#
_symmetry.space_group_name_H-M   'P 1'
#
loop_
_entity.id
_entity.type
_entity.pdbx_description
1 polymer ?
#
loop_
_entity_poly.entity_id
_entity_poly.type
_entity_poly.pdbx_seq_one_letter_code
_entity_poly.pdbx_strand_id
1 'polypeptide(L)'
;MKRISISSWITQTANTDISKETPDETALRILYNLKILRFKPPSDIDQLEEWRAGLVEGAKKSIYPVLVYLFSNTDMLKQRAYLAKYLIQDEIPNNLMDNDVTQLRNDLAQYMERFKVKNILTNAF
;
A
#
# COMPACT_ATOMS: atom_id res chain seq x y z
N MET A 1 -5.23 -16.27 -20.20
CA MET A 1 -5.83 -14.95 -19.97
C MET A 1 -5.13 -14.31 -18.77
N LYS A 2 -4.20 -13.36 -19.00
CA LYS A 2 -3.49 -12.67 -17.90
C LYS A 2 -4.50 -11.82 -17.14
N ARG A 3 -4.96 -12.30 -15.98
CA ARG A 3 -5.73 -11.45 -15.05
C ARG A 3 -4.75 -10.41 -14.51
N ILE A 4 -4.89 -9.17 -14.95
CA ILE A 4 -4.11 -8.05 -14.41
C ILE A 4 -4.68 -7.81 -13.01
N SER A 5 -3.85 -7.98 -11.98
CA SER A 5 -4.23 -7.61 -10.63
C SER A 5 -4.43 -6.09 -10.57
N ILE A 6 -5.65 -5.65 -10.27
CA ILE A 6 -6.02 -4.21 -10.20
C ILE A 6 -5.12 -3.47 -9.21
N SER A 7 -4.76 -4.11 -8.09
CA SER A 7 -3.83 -3.52 -7.12
C SER A 7 -2.46 -3.27 -7.74
N SER A 8 -1.90 -4.27 -8.44
CA SER A 8 -0.60 -4.19 -9.12
C SER A 8 -0.58 -3.11 -10.20
N TRP A 9 -1.70 -2.89 -10.90
CA TRP A 9 -1.81 -1.81 -11.88
C TRP A 9 -1.77 -0.42 -11.24
N ILE A 10 -2.43 -0.23 -10.09
CA ILE A 10 -2.40 1.04 -9.36
C ILE A 10 -1.04 1.27 -8.71
N THR A 11 -0.46 0.22 -8.11
CA THR A 11 0.83 0.31 -7.42
C THR A 11 2.03 0.25 -8.37
N GLN A 12 1.82 -0.02 -9.66
CA GLN A 12 2.86 -0.26 -10.66
C GLN A 12 3.88 -1.32 -10.20
N THR A 13 3.40 -2.31 -9.45
CA THR A 13 4.22 -3.45 -8.99
C THR A 13 4.08 -4.62 -9.96
N ALA A 14 5.00 -5.59 -9.89
CA ALA A 14 4.89 -6.82 -10.66
C ALA A 14 3.53 -7.50 -10.42
N ASN A 15 2.98 -8.14 -11.47
CA ASN A 15 1.73 -8.87 -11.35
C ASN A 15 1.98 -10.15 -10.54
N THR A 16 1.30 -10.29 -9.40
CA THR A 16 1.40 -11.48 -8.57
C THR A 16 0.43 -12.55 -9.07
N ASP A 17 0.92 -13.79 -9.16
CA ASP A 17 0.10 -14.94 -9.45
C ASP A 17 -0.57 -15.43 -8.16
N ILE A 18 -1.85 -15.09 -8.00
CA ILE A 18 -2.65 -15.45 -6.82
C ILE A 18 -2.78 -16.96 -6.61
N SER A 19 -2.52 -17.79 -7.64
CA SER A 19 -2.58 -19.25 -7.50
C SER A 19 -1.39 -19.82 -6.73
N LYS A 20 -0.36 -19.00 -6.50
CA LYS A 20 0.86 -19.35 -5.76
C LYS A 20 0.87 -18.83 -4.33
N GLU A 21 -0.19 -18.14 -3.90
CA GLU A 21 -0.35 -17.59 -2.56
C GLU A 21 -1.52 -18.30 -1.87
N THR A 22 -1.39 -18.49 -0.56
CA THR A 22 -2.54 -18.86 0.28
C THR A 22 -3.56 -17.70 0.32
N PRO A 23 -4.82 -17.98 0.69
CA PRO A 23 -5.83 -16.93 0.89
C PRO A 23 -5.38 -15.88 1.91
N ASP A 24 -4.73 -16.30 3.00
CA ASP A 24 -4.20 -15.42 4.05
C ASP A 24 -3.08 -14.51 3.52
N GLU A 25 -2.11 -15.05 2.79
CA GLU A 25 -1.04 -14.27 2.16
C GLU A 25 -1.61 -13.23 1.17
N THR A 26 -2.59 -13.66 0.37
CA THR A 26 -3.30 -12.77 -0.56
C THR A 26 -4.02 -11.64 0.19
N ALA A 27 -4.73 -11.96 1.28
CA ALA A 27 -5.45 -10.98 2.09
C ALA A 27 -4.50 -10.00 2.78
N LEU A 28 -3.38 -10.48 3.34
CA LEU A 28 -2.35 -9.63 3.93
C LEU A 28 -1.74 -8.66 2.90
N ARG A 29 -1.43 -9.15 1.70
CA ARG A 29 -0.94 -8.32 0.59
C ARG A 29 -1.97 -7.27 0.18
N ILE A 30 -3.25 -7.61 0.13
CA ILE A 30 -4.34 -6.65 -0.15
C ILE A 30 -4.42 -5.60 0.96
N LEU A 31 -4.46 -6.01 2.23
CA LEU A 31 -4.53 -5.11 3.38
C LEU A 31 -3.36 -4.13 3.43
N TYR A 32 -2.14 -4.60 3.17
CA TYR A 32 -0.95 -3.76 3.09
C TYR A 32 -1.09 -2.68 2.01
N ASN A 33 -1.52 -3.07 0.80
CA ASN A 33 -1.78 -2.11 -0.29
C ASN A 33 -2.88 -1.11 0.07
N LEU A 34 -3.97 -1.56 0.70
CA LEU A 34 -5.06 -0.68 1.12
C LEU A 34 -4.63 0.33 2.19
N LYS A 35 -3.73 -0.04 3.09
CA LYS A 35 -3.10 0.88 4.05
C LYS A 35 -2.32 1.98 3.33
N ILE A 36 -1.48 1.63 2.35
CA ILE A 36 -0.73 2.60 1.53
C ILE A 36 -1.69 3.54 0.80
N LEU A 37 -2.75 2.98 0.23
CA LEU A 37 -3.74 3.73 -0.54
C LEU A 37 -4.65 4.59 0.34
N ARG A 38 -4.62 4.45 1.67
CA ARG A 38 -5.50 5.13 2.64
C ARG A 38 -6.98 4.77 2.48
N PHE A 39 -7.25 3.50 2.18
CA PHE A 39 -8.59 2.94 2.33
C PHE A 39 -9.04 3.06 3.79
N LYS A 40 -10.33 3.37 4.01
CA LYS A 40 -10.93 3.45 5.33
C LYS A 40 -11.70 2.16 5.62
N PRO A 41 -11.19 1.26 6.47
CA PRO A 41 -11.92 0.06 6.85
C PRO A 41 -13.07 0.39 7.81
N PRO A 42 -13.96 -0.58 8.10
CA PRO A 42 -14.96 -0.45 9.16
C PRO A 42 -14.33 0.02 10.47
N SER A 43 -14.99 0.94 11.16
CA SER A 43 -14.48 1.52 12.42
C SER A 43 -14.89 0.71 13.65
N ASP A 44 -15.97 -0.05 13.56
CA ASP A 44 -16.42 -0.98 14.58
C ASP A 44 -15.55 -2.26 14.56
N ILE A 45 -15.20 -2.77 15.74
CA ILE A 45 -14.25 -3.88 15.88
C ILE A 45 -14.85 -5.17 15.31
N ASP A 46 -16.11 -5.46 15.59
CA ASP A 46 -16.76 -6.69 15.13
C ASP A 46 -16.91 -6.68 13.60
N GLN A 47 -17.32 -5.53 13.05
CA GLN A 47 -17.39 -5.34 11.59
C GLN A 47 -16.01 -5.38 10.92
N LEU A 48 -14.98 -4.91 11.60
CA LEU A 48 -13.60 -4.93 11.09
C LEU A 48 -13.08 -6.36 10.99
N GLU A 49 -13.28 -7.19 12.02
CA GLU A 49 -12.88 -8.59 12.01
C GLU A 49 -13.69 -9.40 10.99
N GLU A 50 -15.01 -9.16 10.89
CA GLU A 50 -15.84 -9.76 9.84
C GLU A 50 -15.37 -9.36 8.44
N TRP A 51 -14.99 -8.09 8.25
CA TRP A 51 -14.48 -7.61 6.97
C TRP A 51 -13.16 -8.28 6.60
N ARG A 52 -12.22 -8.41 7.55
CA ARG A 52 -10.94 -9.10 7.36
C ARG A 52 -11.13 -10.57 6.99
N ALA A 53 -11.98 -11.30 7.72
CA ALA A 53 -12.31 -12.68 7.41
C ALA A 53 -12.93 -12.79 6.00
N GLY A 54 -13.84 -11.89 5.66
CA GLY A 54 -14.43 -11.84 4.32
C GLY A 54 -13.43 -11.48 3.22
N LEU A 55 -12.30 -10.80 3.50
CA LEU A 55 -11.24 -10.62 2.50
C LEU A 55 -10.50 -11.94 2.21
N VAL A 56 -10.25 -12.75 3.24
CA VAL A 56 -9.63 -14.08 3.11
C VAL A 56 -10.53 -15.01 2.30
N GLU A 57 -11.84 -15.00 2.59
CA GLU A 57 -12.84 -15.82 1.90
C GLU A 57 -13.24 -15.30 0.51
N GLY A 58 -12.83 -14.08 0.14
CA GLY A 58 -13.28 -13.43 -1.10
C GLY A 58 -14.76 -13.04 -1.09
N ALA A 59 -15.34 -12.80 0.08
CA ALA A 59 -16.73 -12.42 0.26
C ALA A 59 -17.04 -11.08 -0.45
N LYS A 60 -18.12 -11.07 -1.25
CA LYS A 60 -18.54 -9.89 -2.03
C LYS A 60 -18.71 -8.64 -1.16
N LYS A 61 -19.28 -8.79 0.03
CA LYS A 61 -19.48 -7.70 1.01
C LYS A 61 -18.18 -7.03 1.42
N SER A 62 -17.06 -7.76 1.43
CA SER A 62 -15.75 -7.22 1.79
C SER A 62 -14.99 -6.69 0.57
N ILE A 63 -15.10 -7.36 -0.58
CA ILE A 63 -14.35 -7.02 -1.80
C ILE A 63 -14.96 -5.82 -2.55
N TYR A 64 -16.30 -5.70 -2.62
CA TYR A 64 -16.93 -4.64 -3.42
C TYR A 64 -16.62 -3.22 -2.93
N PRO A 65 -16.63 -2.92 -1.61
CA PRO A 65 -16.22 -1.61 -1.12
C PRO A 65 -14.77 -1.25 -1.52
N VAL A 66 -13.88 -2.25 -1.54
CA VAL A 66 -12.49 -2.08 -2.00
C VAL A 66 -12.46 -1.73 -3.48
N LEU A 67 -13.17 -2.47 -4.33
CA LEU A 67 -13.22 -2.18 -5.77
C LEU A 67 -13.81 -0.79 -6.05
N VAL A 68 -14.91 -0.42 -5.39
CA VAL A 68 -15.51 0.92 -5.50
C VAL A 68 -14.47 1.98 -5.16
N TYR A 69 -13.72 1.81 -4.08
CA TYR A 69 -12.67 2.75 -3.68
C TYR A 69 -11.56 2.88 -4.74
N LEU A 70 -11.06 1.75 -5.25
CA LEU A 70 -9.98 1.72 -6.24
C LEU A 70 -10.37 2.39 -7.58
N PHE A 71 -11.63 2.26 -7.97
CA PHE A 71 -12.14 2.82 -9.21
C PHE A 71 -12.69 4.25 -9.08
N SER A 72 -13.03 4.71 -7.88
CA SER A 72 -13.58 6.05 -7.68
C SER A 72 -12.58 7.18 -7.96
N ASN A 73 -11.29 6.98 -7.73
CA ASN A 73 -10.28 7.99 -8.02
C ASN A 73 -8.91 7.37 -8.32
N THR A 74 -8.85 6.65 -9.43
CA THR A 74 -7.67 5.87 -9.82
C THR A 74 -6.41 6.72 -9.98
N ASP A 75 -6.48 7.92 -10.55
CA ASP A 75 -5.28 8.72 -10.81
C ASP A 75 -4.66 9.27 -9.53
N MET A 76 -5.50 9.73 -8.58
CA MET A 76 -5.03 10.07 -7.24
C MET A 76 -4.38 8.87 -6.54
N LEU A 77 -4.97 7.67 -6.68
CA LEU A 77 -4.42 6.46 -6.06
C LEU A 77 -3.09 6.04 -6.68
N LYS A 78 -2.90 6.19 -8.00
CA LYS A 78 -1.61 5.98 -8.67
C LYS A 78 -0.56 6.97 -8.18
N GLN A 79 -0.91 8.25 -8.06
CA GLN A 79 0.01 9.26 -7.52
C GLN A 79 0.41 8.92 -6.09
N ARG A 80 -0.56 8.52 -5.25
CA ARG A 80 -0.29 8.10 -3.87
C ARG A 80 0.62 6.88 -3.81
N ALA A 81 0.37 5.86 -4.63
CA ALA A 81 1.20 4.67 -4.68
C ALA A 81 2.62 4.97 -5.17
N TYR A 82 2.76 5.85 -6.17
CA TYR A 82 4.06 6.34 -6.63
C TYR A 82 4.83 7.04 -5.52
N LEU A 83 4.19 7.98 -4.80
CA LEU A 83 4.83 8.67 -3.68
C LEU A 83 5.21 7.71 -2.55
N ALA A 84 4.35 6.75 -2.22
CA ALA A 84 4.59 5.77 -1.17
C ALA A 84 5.87 4.96 -1.39
N LYS A 85 6.21 4.62 -2.63
CA LYS A 85 7.44 3.92 -3.00
C LYS A 85 8.73 4.63 -2.55
N TYR A 86 8.70 5.96 -2.46
CA TYR A 86 9.86 6.77 -2.11
C TYR A 86 9.76 7.40 -0.72
N LEU A 87 8.56 7.47 -0.15
CA LEU A 87 8.28 8.23 1.06
C LEU A 87 7.93 7.39 2.28
N ILE A 88 7.80 6.07 2.13
CA ILE A 88 7.66 5.15 3.26
C ILE A 88 9.06 4.62 3.61
N GLN A 89 9.49 4.84 4.85
CA GLN A 89 10.67 4.17 5.39
C GLN A 89 10.26 2.82 5.97
N ASP A 90 11.05 1.80 5.68
CA ASP A 90 10.91 0.53 6.35
C ASP A 90 11.35 0.63 7.82
N GLU A 91 10.67 -0.11 8.67
CA GLU A 91 11.08 -0.28 10.07
C GLU A 91 12.31 -1.17 10.10
N ILE A 92 13.39 -0.70 10.74
CA ILE A 92 14.61 -1.49 10.93
C ILE A 92 14.61 -1.94 12.39
N PRO A 93 14.70 -3.25 12.66
CA PRO A 93 14.79 -3.78 14.01
C PRO A 93 15.94 -3.13 14.82
N ASN A 94 15.69 -2.83 16.09
CA ASN A 94 16.66 -2.14 16.96
C ASN A 94 17.99 -2.89 17.12
N ASN A 95 17.99 -4.22 17.02
CA ASN A 95 19.21 -5.04 17.09
C ASN A 95 20.12 -4.90 15.86
N LEU A 96 19.62 -4.28 14.78
CA LEU A 96 20.39 -3.96 13.56
C LEU A 96 20.76 -2.47 13.49
N MET A 97 20.43 -1.68 14.52
CA MET A 97 20.70 -0.26 14.55
C MET A 97 22.07 0.00 15.16
N ASP A 98 23.02 0.43 14.34
CA ASP A 98 24.31 0.97 14.74
C ASP A 98 24.46 2.43 14.26
N ASN A 99 25.64 3.01 14.48
CA ASN A 99 25.90 4.40 14.09
C ASN A 99 25.83 4.60 12.57
N ASP A 100 26.31 3.64 11.77
CA ASP A 100 26.35 3.75 10.32
C ASP A 100 24.93 3.63 9.72
N VAL A 101 24.13 2.69 10.23
CA VAL A 101 22.72 2.53 9.87
C VAL A 101 21.94 3.79 10.27
N THR A 102 22.20 4.35 11.45
CA THR A 102 21.56 5.58 11.91
C THR A 102 21.89 6.76 11.00
N GLN A 103 23.16 6.92 10.62
CA GLN A 103 23.57 7.96 9.69
C GLN A 103 22.91 7.80 8.32
N LEU A 104 22.90 6.59 7.76
CA LEU A 104 22.26 6.30 6.49
C LEU A 104 20.75 6.59 6.51
N ARG A 105 20.06 6.28 7.62
CA ARG A 105 18.64 6.63 7.80
C ARG A 105 18.42 8.15 7.81
N ASN A 106 19.30 8.90 8.46
CA ASN A 106 19.22 10.37 8.48
C ASN A 106 19.43 10.96 7.09
N ASP A 107 20.42 10.46 6.34
CA ASP A 107 20.67 10.89 4.97
C ASP A 107 19.49 10.56 4.06
N LEU A 108 18.94 9.34 4.17
CA LEU A 108 17.74 8.93 3.44
C LEU A 108 16.55 9.85 3.76
N ALA A 109 16.34 10.20 5.03
CA ALA A 109 15.29 11.15 5.43
C ALA A 109 15.46 12.53 4.76
N GLN A 110 16.70 13.04 4.66
CA GLN A 110 16.98 14.29 3.95
C GLN A 110 16.67 14.18 2.45
N TYR A 111 17.03 13.07 1.80
CA TYR A 111 16.72 12.84 0.39
C TYR A 111 15.21 12.76 0.15
N MET A 112 14.48 12.08 1.03
CA MET A 112 13.02 12.03 0.98
C MET A 112 12.40 13.41 1.08
N GLU A 113 12.90 14.27 1.98
CA GLU A 113 12.39 15.62 2.14
C GLU A 113 12.64 16.48 0.90
N ARG A 114 13.85 16.42 0.33
CA ARG A 114 14.16 17.08 -0.95
C ARG A 114 13.25 16.59 -2.08
N PHE A 115 12.95 15.29 -2.11
CA PHE A 115 12.03 14.72 -3.08
C PHE A 115 10.61 15.26 -2.91
N LYS A 116 10.08 15.35 -1.68
CA LYS A 116 8.75 15.95 -1.42
C LYS A 116 8.68 17.38 -1.92
N VAL A 117 9.64 18.22 -1.52
CA VAL A 117 9.67 19.64 -1.91
C VAL A 117 9.71 19.78 -3.43
N LYS A 118 10.61 19.06 -4.12
CA LYS A 118 10.69 19.10 -5.57
C LYS A 118 9.40 18.62 -6.25
N ASN A 119 8.83 17.51 -5.77
CA ASN A 119 7.61 16.95 -6.35
C ASN A 119 6.40 17.89 -6.18
N ILE A 120 6.26 18.52 -5.01
CA ILE A 120 5.21 19.51 -4.74
C ILE A 120 5.39 20.74 -5.63
N LEU A 121 6.62 21.26 -5.74
CA LEU A 121 6.91 22.45 -6.57
C LEU A 121 6.74 22.20 -8.07
N THR A 122 6.90 20.95 -8.54
CA THR A 122 6.78 20.60 -9.98
C THR A 122 5.34 20.27 -10.39
N ASN A 123 4.49 19.80 -9.45
CA ASN A 123 3.10 19.40 -9.71
C ASN A 123 2.07 20.45 -9.23
N ALA A 124 2.50 21.67 -8.90
CA ALA A 124 1.65 22.78 -8.46
C ALA A 124 1.12 23.68 -9.60
N PHE A 125 1.19 23.23 -10.86
CA PHE A 125 0.66 23.91 -12.04
C PHE A 125 -0.16 22.95 -12.91
#